data_AF-A0A0E2Q1P7-F1
#
_entry.id   AF-A0A0E2Q1P7-F1
#
_cell.length_a   1.000
_cell.length_b   1.000
_cell.length_c   1.000
_cell.angle_alpha   90.00
_cell.angle_beta   90.00
_cell.angle_gamma   90.00
#
_symmetry.space_group_name_H-M   'P 1'
#
loop_
_entity.id
_entity.type
_entity.pdbx_description
1 polymer ?
#
loop_
_entity_poly.entity_id
_entity_poly.type
_entity_poly.pdbx_seq_one_letter_code
_entity_poly.pdbx_strand_id
1 'polypeptide(L)'
;MPGQGLNYIEAHDNYNLNDLMHHLHPHDSPEDIEKRIYLANALNLSMQGMCFMQLGQEFQRSKMVATGGDGNYTEEDVKRAMNSYNAPDEVNRVDWNQVTLKKELIDKIAKLIERKRTVAEFSYRSYADIYDNLYVAKAEYDSGIVELHISGKLRKTFVFNNMKKRFGDLLARQSKNVIIQKTFTQAVLFTREPDQSEGFSSVFTYISMF
;
A
#
# COMPACT_ATOMS: atom_id res chain seq x y z
N MET A 1 -17.74 -9.24 -14.88
CA MET A 1 -16.26 -9.25 -15.05
C MET A 1 -15.67 -8.42 -13.92
N PRO A 2 -14.45 -8.72 -13.41
CA PRO A 2 -13.83 -7.93 -12.33
C PRO A 2 -13.76 -6.43 -12.60
N GLY A 3 -13.82 -6.01 -13.87
CA GLY A 3 -13.86 -4.60 -14.30
C GLY A 3 -15.13 -3.82 -13.97
N GLN A 4 -16.07 -4.37 -13.19
CA GLN A 4 -17.23 -3.62 -12.67
C GLN A 4 -16.98 -3.05 -11.27
N GLY A 5 -15.92 -3.50 -10.58
CA GLY A 5 -15.47 -2.94 -9.30
C GLY A 5 -14.40 -1.88 -9.52
N LEU A 6 -14.60 -0.71 -8.92
CA LEU A 6 -13.60 0.36 -8.83
C LEU A 6 -13.04 0.39 -7.41
N ASN A 7 -11.79 -0.06 -7.25
CA ASN A 7 -11.08 0.02 -5.98
C ASN A 7 -10.44 1.39 -5.86
N TYR A 8 -10.64 2.05 -4.73
CA TYR A 8 -10.01 3.33 -4.42
C TYR A 8 -9.93 3.52 -2.90
N ILE A 9 -9.01 4.39 -2.48
CA ILE A 9 -8.79 4.74 -1.07
C ILE A 9 -8.74 6.26 -0.86
N GLU A 10 -8.76 7.04 -1.94
CA GLU A 10 -8.81 8.48 -1.96
C GLU A 10 -9.55 8.93 -3.22
N ALA A 11 -10.28 10.04 -3.13
CA ALA A 11 -10.89 10.76 -4.23
C ALA A 11 -10.80 12.27 -3.95
N HIS A 12 -11.37 13.10 -4.82
CA HIS A 12 -11.43 14.54 -4.59
C HIS A 12 -12.34 14.90 -3.41
N ASP A 13 -13.40 14.13 -3.17
CA ASP A 13 -14.28 14.27 -2.01
C ASP A 13 -13.63 13.73 -0.73
N ASN A 14 -14.03 14.27 0.42
CA ASN A 14 -13.52 13.91 1.75
C ASN A 14 -12.03 14.27 1.95
N TYR A 15 -11.47 13.79 3.05
CA TYR A 15 -10.04 13.88 3.31
C TYR A 15 -9.23 13.13 2.25
N ASN A 16 -8.08 13.71 1.91
CA ASN A 16 -6.98 12.96 1.32
C ASN A 16 -6.57 11.84 2.29
N LEU A 17 -5.96 10.78 1.76
CA LEU A 17 -5.46 9.67 2.57
C LEU A 17 -4.44 10.14 3.61
N ASN A 18 -3.59 11.12 3.27
CA ASN A 18 -2.63 11.69 4.20
C ASN A 18 -3.32 12.33 5.42
N ASP A 19 -4.30 13.20 5.15
CA ASP A 19 -5.02 13.94 6.19
C ASP A 19 -5.87 13.00 7.05
N LEU A 20 -6.50 12.01 6.42
CA LEU A 20 -7.23 10.97 7.12
C LEU A 20 -6.32 10.17 8.06
N MET A 21 -5.12 9.80 7.61
CA MET A 21 -4.17 9.05 8.45
C MET A 21 -3.69 9.87 9.63
N HIS A 22 -3.40 11.17 9.44
CA HIS A 22 -3.06 12.06 10.55
C HIS A 22 -4.23 12.23 11.54
N HIS A 23 -5.47 12.29 11.03
CA HIS A 23 -6.66 12.40 11.87
C HIS A 23 -6.90 11.12 12.70
N LEU A 24 -6.81 9.94 12.09
CA LEU A 24 -7.06 8.66 12.75
C LEU A 24 -5.90 8.19 13.63
N HIS A 25 -4.68 8.65 13.35
CA HIS A 25 -3.46 8.25 14.04
C HIS A 25 -2.64 9.48 14.49
N PRO A 26 -3.20 10.33 15.38
CA PRO A 26 -2.57 11.61 15.76
C PRO A 26 -1.25 11.45 16.54
N HIS A 27 -0.96 10.24 17.02
CA HIS A 27 0.26 9.91 17.76
C HIS A 27 1.29 9.14 16.94
N ASP A 28 1.02 8.87 15.66
CA ASP A 28 1.98 8.22 14.77
C ASP A 28 3.04 9.22 14.30
N SER A 29 4.28 8.75 14.16
CA SER A 29 5.33 9.56 13.57
C SER A 29 5.10 9.74 12.06
N PRO A 30 5.71 10.75 11.42
CA PRO A 30 5.63 10.92 9.96
C PRO A 30 6.00 9.67 9.17
N GLU A 31 6.99 8.90 9.64
CA GLU A 31 7.43 7.65 9.02
C GLU A 31 6.38 6.54 9.15
N ASP A 32 5.70 6.46 10.29
CA ASP A 32 4.62 5.50 10.49
C ASP A 32 3.40 5.84 9.63
N ILE A 33 3.07 7.13 9.49
CA ILE A 33 2.04 7.60 8.55
C ILE A 33 2.40 7.24 7.11
N GLU A 34 3.64 7.48 6.67
CA GLU A 34 4.11 7.12 5.33
C GLU A 34 4.01 5.60 5.07
N LYS A 35 4.36 4.77 6.05
CA LYS A 35 4.22 3.31 5.97
C LYS A 35 2.76 2.88 5.80
N ARG A 36 1.82 3.50 6.52
CA ARG A 36 0.38 3.22 6.35
C ARG A 36 -0.13 3.61 4.98
N ILE A 37 0.29 4.77 4.49
CA ILE A 37 -0.07 5.25 3.15
C ILE A 37 0.49 4.32 2.08
N TYR A 38 1.74 3.90 2.21
CA TYR A 38 2.30 2.90 1.31
C TYR A 38 1.54 1.56 1.38
N LEU A 39 1.21 1.07 2.58
CA LEU A 39 0.45 -0.15 2.76
C LEU A 39 -0.93 -0.08 2.10
N ALA A 40 -1.65 1.04 2.28
CA ALA A 40 -2.96 1.26 1.68
C ALA A 40 -2.88 1.31 0.15
N ASN A 41 -1.86 1.99 -0.41
CA ASN A 41 -1.59 1.99 -1.85
C ASN A 41 -1.26 0.59 -2.38
N ALA A 42 -0.43 -0.16 -1.66
CA ALA A 42 -0.07 -1.53 -2.03
C ALA A 42 -1.28 -2.46 -2.05
N LEU A 43 -2.21 -2.32 -1.08
CA LEU A 43 -3.48 -3.02 -1.09
C LEU A 43 -4.32 -2.63 -2.32
N ASN A 44 -4.57 -1.33 -2.53
CA ASN A 44 -5.39 -0.85 -3.64
C ASN A 44 -4.87 -1.32 -5.02
N LEU A 45 -3.54 -1.28 -5.22
CA LEU A 45 -2.90 -1.67 -6.47
C LEU A 45 -2.75 -3.18 -6.65
N SER A 46 -2.78 -3.97 -5.58
CA SER A 46 -2.75 -5.44 -5.64
C SER A 46 -4.13 -6.08 -5.76
N MET A 47 -5.20 -5.36 -5.42
CA MET A 47 -6.57 -5.84 -5.59
C MET A 47 -6.93 -6.04 -7.06
N GLN A 48 -7.69 -7.11 -7.32
CA GLN A 48 -8.22 -7.42 -8.65
C GLN A 48 -9.29 -6.39 -9.06
N GLY A 49 -9.43 -6.16 -10.36
CA GLY A 49 -10.34 -5.16 -10.91
C GLY A 49 -9.67 -3.81 -11.20
N MET A 50 -10.50 -2.79 -11.40
CA MET A 50 -10.02 -1.43 -11.71
C MET A 50 -9.51 -0.76 -10.44
N CYS A 51 -8.44 0.01 -10.56
CA CYS A 51 -7.88 0.78 -9.47
C CYS A 51 -7.90 2.26 -9.86
N PHE A 52 -8.43 3.08 -8.97
CA PHE A 52 -8.40 4.52 -9.04
C PHE A 52 -7.50 5.06 -7.93
N MET A 53 -6.77 6.12 -8.26
CA MET A 53 -5.93 6.88 -7.34
C MET A 53 -6.14 8.36 -7.62
N GLN A 54 -6.35 9.12 -6.56
CA GLN A 54 -6.43 10.57 -6.65
C GLN A 54 -5.03 11.17 -6.86
N LEU A 55 -4.94 12.24 -7.67
CA LEU A 55 -3.70 13.02 -7.81
C LEU A 55 -3.21 13.48 -6.42
N GLY A 56 -2.00 13.05 -6.07
CA GLY A 56 -1.35 13.40 -4.81
C GLY A 56 -1.41 12.35 -3.73
N GLN A 57 -2.18 11.28 -3.92
CA GLN A 57 -2.18 10.12 -3.04
C GLN A 57 -0.77 9.47 -2.97
N GLU A 58 0.00 9.56 -4.06
CA GLU A 58 1.34 9.00 -4.21
C GLU A 58 2.46 9.81 -3.55
N PHE A 59 2.18 11.07 -3.20
CA PHE A 59 3.14 11.98 -2.56
C PHE A 59 2.62 12.62 -1.27
N GLN A 60 1.64 11.99 -0.61
CA GLN A 60 1.06 12.48 0.65
C GLN A 60 0.51 13.92 0.54
N ARG A 61 -0.25 14.23 -0.52
CA ARG A 61 -0.94 15.52 -0.65
C ARG A 61 -1.83 15.77 0.56
N SER A 62 -1.82 17.01 1.05
CA SER A 62 -2.65 17.49 2.14
C SER A 62 -3.53 18.65 1.67
N LYS A 63 -4.75 18.72 2.18
CA LYS A 63 -5.66 19.88 2.11
C LYS A 63 -5.65 20.70 3.41
N MET A 64 -4.93 20.25 4.44
CA MET A 64 -4.87 20.93 5.73
C MET A 64 -4.02 22.20 5.64
N VAL A 65 -4.66 23.34 5.85
CA VAL A 65 -4.01 24.66 5.91
C VAL A 65 -4.44 25.31 7.21
N ALA A 66 -3.50 25.50 8.14
CA ALA A 66 -3.79 26.11 9.44
C ALA A 66 -4.10 27.61 9.28
N THR A 67 -5.23 28.06 9.81
CA THR A 67 -5.59 29.48 9.91
C THR A 67 -5.74 29.97 11.36
N GLY A 68 -5.49 29.11 12.34
CA GLY A 68 -5.50 29.46 13.75
C GLY A 68 -4.22 30.17 14.19
N GLY A 69 -4.23 30.70 15.43
CA GLY A 69 -3.03 31.25 16.06
C GLY A 69 -1.92 30.22 16.20
N ASP A 70 -0.67 30.66 16.07
CA ASP A 70 0.54 29.84 16.22
C ASP A 70 0.61 28.61 15.29
N GLY A 71 -0.05 28.67 14.14
CA GLY A 71 -0.06 27.58 13.15
C GLY A 71 -0.96 26.40 13.53
N ASN A 72 -1.87 26.57 14.49
CA ASN A 72 -2.83 25.55 14.87
C ASN A 72 -3.99 25.44 13.87
N TYR A 73 -4.49 24.22 13.68
CA TYR A 73 -5.70 23.99 12.90
C TYR A 73 -6.95 24.40 13.68
N THR A 74 -7.85 25.10 13.00
CA THR A 74 -9.20 25.39 13.50
C THR A 74 -10.19 24.29 13.10
N GLU A 75 -11.37 24.26 13.72
CA GLU A 75 -12.45 23.36 13.31
C GLU A 75 -12.87 23.61 11.85
N GLU A 76 -12.81 24.85 11.39
CA GLU A 76 -13.13 25.22 10.01
C GLU A 76 -12.06 24.72 9.03
N ASP A 77 -10.78 24.66 9.41
CA ASP A 77 -9.72 24.06 8.59
C ASP A 77 -9.95 22.57 8.38
N VAL A 78 -10.31 21.88 9.46
CA VAL A 78 -10.65 20.45 9.48
C VAL A 78 -11.83 20.18 8.55
N LYS A 79 -12.91 20.98 8.64
CA LYS A 79 -14.10 20.86 7.76
C LYS A 79 -13.79 21.19 6.30
N ARG A 80 -13.00 22.24 6.05
CA ARG A 80 -12.60 22.68 4.71
C ARG A 80 -11.77 21.62 4.00
N ALA A 81 -10.89 20.92 4.71
CA ALA A 81 -10.13 19.80 4.15
C ALA A 81 -11.02 18.58 3.82
N MET A 82 -12.10 18.34 4.60
CA MET A 82 -13.09 17.29 4.28
C MET A 82 -13.93 17.62 3.06
N ASN A 83 -14.24 18.89 2.81
CA ASN A 83 -15.04 19.28 1.65
C ASN A 83 -14.47 20.55 1.00
N SER A 84 -13.51 20.37 0.10
CA SER A 84 -12.71 21.45 -0.47
C SER A 84 -13.26 22.03 -1.78
N TYR A 85 -14.54 21.79 -2.11
CA TYR A 85 -15.13 22.14 -3.42
C TYR A 85 -15.01 23.63 -3.79
N ASN A 86 -15.09 24.53 -2.79
CA ASN A 86 -14.94 25.98 -2.94
C ASN A 86 -13.77 26.54 -2.10
N ALA A 87 -12.88 25.67 -1.63
CA ALA A 87 -11.72 26.08 -0.86
C ALA A 87 -10.68 26.77 -1.76
N PRO A 88 -9.89 27.70 -1.21
CA PRO A 88 -8.93 28.47 -2.00
C PRO A 88 -7.76 27.61 -2.49
N ASP A 89 -6.95 28.16 -3.40
CA ASP A 89 -5.84 27.45 -4.03
C ASP A 89 -4.84 26.90 -3.01
N GLU A 90 -4.64 27.56 -1.87
CA GLU A 90 -3.76 27.06 -0.81
C GLU A 90 -4.14 25.66 -0.31
N VAL A 91 -5.43 25.32 -0.35
CA VAL A 91 -5.97 24.00 0.06
C VAL A 91 -5.93 23.01 -1.10
N ASN A 92 -6.27 23.45 -2.31
CA ASN A 92 -6.49 22.56 -3.45
C ASN A 92 -5.25 22.37 -4.35
N ARG A 93 -4.23 23.22 -4.25
CA ARG A 93 -3.05 23.14 -5.13
C ARG A 93 -2.30 21.82 -5.00
N VAL A 94 -1.55 21.49 -6.05
CA VAL A 94 -0.46 20.52 -5.96
C VAL A 94 0.77 21.23 -5.42
N ASP A 95 1.28 20.77 -4.29
CA ASP A 95 2.56 21.22 -3.77
C ASP A 95 3.71 20.45 -4.43
N TRP A 96 4.37 21.08 -5.40
CA TRP A 96 5.51 20.48 -6.12
C TRP A 96 6.76 20.30 -5.25
N ASN A 97 6.88 21.01 -4.13
CA ASN A 97 7.95 20.74 -3.17
C ASN A 97 7.72 19.39 -2.49
N GLN A 98 6.46 19.08 -2.16
CA GLN A 98 6.08 17.79 -1.59
C GLN A 98 6.38 16.64 -2.57
N VAL A 99 6.11 16.84 -3.87
CA VAL A 99 6.47 15.86 -4.92
C VAL A 99 7.97 15.58 -4.90
N THR A 100 8.80 16.62 -4.77
CA THR A 100 10.26 16.48 -4.68
C THR A 100 10.67 15.76 -3.41
N LEU A 101 10.08 16.13 -2.27
CA LEU A 101 10.36 15.53 -0.96
C LEU A 101 9.99 14.04 -0.91
N LYS A 102 8.90 13.65 -1.56
CA LYS A 102 8.33 12.29 -1.50
C LYS A 102 8.69 11.41 -2.70
N LYS A 103 9.76 11.76 -3.42
CA LYS A 103 10.25 10.99 -4.57
C LYS A 103 10.37 9.50 -4.32
N GLU A 104 10.91 9.08 -3.17
CA GLU A 104 11.05 7.65 -2.86
C GLU A 104 9.70 6.92 -2.72
N LEU A 105 8.69 7.58 -2.15
CA LEU A 105 7.34 7.03 -2.05
C LEU A 105 6.70 6.92 -3.43
N ILE A 106 6.85 7.97 -4.25
CA ILE A 106 6.39 8.00 -5.64
C ILE A 106 7.01 6.84 -6.42
N ASP A 107 8.33 6.63 -6.33
CA ASP A 107 9.04 5.57 -7.05
C ASP A 107 8.54 4.18 -6.62
N LYS A 108 8.29 3.97 -5.33
CA LYS A 108 7.71 2.70 -4.82
C LYS A 108 6.30 2.46 -5.36
N ILE A 109 5.46 3.49 -5.39
CA ILE A 109 4.08 3.40 -5.93
C ILE A 109 4.08 3.21 -7.44
N ALA A 110 4.98 3.89 -8.16
CA ALA A 110 5.15 3.73 -9.60
C ALA A 110 5.50 2.28 -9.98
N LYS A 111 6.37 1.63 -9.20
CA LYS A 111 6.66 0.20 -9.35
C LYS A 111 5.42 -0.68 -9.13
N LEU A 112 4.55 -0.37 -8.17
CA LEU A 112 3.29 -1.11 -7.96
C LEU A 112 2.32 -0.92 -9.15
N ILE A 113 2.21 0.30 -9.68
CA ILE A 113 1.42 0.60 -10.88
C ILE A 113 1.95 -0.17 -12.08
N GLU A 114 3.27 -0.18 -12.29
CA GLU A 114 3.93 -0.96 -13.34
C GLU A 114 3.54 -2.44 -13.24
N ARG A 115 3.68 -3.04 -12.06
CA ARG A 115 3.32 -4.45 -11.83
C ARG A 115 1.84 -4.71 -12.10
N LYS A 116 0.94 -3.82 -11.67
CA LYS A 116 -0.50 -3.97 -11.96
C LYS A 116 -0.78 -3.98 -13.47
N ARG A 117 0.00 -3.23 -14.25
CA ARG A 117 -0.13 -3.14 -15.72
C ARG A 117 0.50 -4.33 -16.45
N THR A 118 1.61 -4.87 -15.95
CA THR A 118 2.44 -5.83 -16.69
C THR A 118 2.32 -7.27 -16.20
N VAL A 119 1.88 -7.49 -14.96
CA VAL A 119 1.79 -8.82 -14.34
C VAL A 119 0.34 -9.27 -14.28
N ALA A 120 0.01 -10.35 -14.99
CA ALA A 120 -1.35 -10.86 -15.13
C ALA A 120 -2.00 -11.15 -13.77
N GLU A 121 -1.22 -11.67 -12.82
CA GLU A 121 -1.63 -11.99 -11.46
C GLU A 121 -2.20 -10.80 -10.67
N PHE A 122 -1.93 -9.56 -11.07
CA PHE A 122 -2.45 -8.34 -10.42
C PHE A 122 -3.73 -7.79 -11.08
N SER A 123 -4.11 -8.33 -12.25
CA SER A 123 -5.17 -7.78 -13.10
C SER A 123 -5.83 -8.87 -13.96
N TYR A 124 -6.26 -9.97 -13.33
CA TYR A 124 -7.00 -11.03 -14.02
C TYR A 124 -8.29 -10.47 -14.65
N ARG A 125 -8.64 -11.02 -15.83
CA ARG A 125 -9.75 -10.50 -16.64
C ARG A 125 -11.06 -11.26 -16.43
N SER A 126 -11.02 -12.45 -15.84
CA SER A 126 -12.19 -13.27 -15.54
C SER A 126 -12.24 -13.67 -14.07
N TYR A 127 -13.44 -13.96 -13.57
CA TYR A 127 -13.59 -14.50 -12.22
C TYR A 127 -13.00 -15.91 -12.10
N ALA A 128 -13.09 -16.72 -13.16
CA ALA A 128 -12.47 -18.05 -13.19
C ALA A 128 -10.96 -17.97 -12.93
N ASP A 129 -10.25 -17.08 -13.65
CA ASP A 129 -8.82 -16.88 -13.43
C ASP A 129 -8.50 -16.43 -12.00
N ILE A 130 -9.33 -15.56 -11.41
CA ILE A 130 -9.17 -15.14 -10.02
C ILE A 130 -9.34 -16.33 -9.08
N TYR A 131 -10.41 -17.11 -9.23
CA TYR A 131 -10.68 -18.25 -8.34
C TYR A 131 -9.62 -19.36 -8.46
N ASP A 132 -9.13 -19.61 -9.67
CA ASP A 132 -8.12 -20.64 -9.90
C ASP A 132 -6.72 -20.22 -9.43
N ASN A 133 -6.45 -18.91 -9.37
CA ASN A 133 -5.10 -18.40 -9.13
C ASN A 133 -4.91 -17.51 -7.92
N LEU A 134 -5.96 -17.09 -7.21
CA LEU A 134 -5.85 -16.18 -6.08
C LEU A 134 -6.73 -16.64 -4.92
N TYR A 135 -6.13 -16.86 -3.76
CA TYR A 135 -6.86 -17.23 -2.55
C TYR A 135 -6.31 -16.55 -1.31
N VAL A 136 -7.21 -16.23 -0.38
CA VAL A 136 -6.85 -15.69 0.94
C VAL A 136 -6.33 -16.85 1.77
N ALA A 137 -5.02 -16.85 2.05
CA ALA A 137 -4.39 -17.86 2.89
C ALA A 137 -4.62 -17.57 4.39
N LYS A 138 -4.68 -16.29 4.76
CA LYS A 138 -4.93 -15.85 6.13
C LYS A 138 -5.66 -14.53 6.17
N ALA A 139 -6.73 -14.47 6.97
CA ALA A 139 -7.47 -13.25 7.30
C ALA A 139 -8.21 -13.47 8.64
N GLU A 140 -7.44 -13.73 9.70
CA GLU A 140 -8.00 -13.94 11.04
C GLU A 140 -8.57 -12.63 11.60
N TYR A 141 -9.70 -12.73 12.29
CA TYR A 141 -10.34 -11.60 12.97
C TYR A 141 -9.35 -10.91 13.91
N ASP A 142 -9.31 -9.58 13.86
CA ASP A 142 -8.45 -8.71 14.70
C ASP A 142 -6.93 -9.00 14.62
N SER A 143 -6.48 -9.73 13.59
CA SER A 143 -5.05 -10.01 13.42
C SER A 143 -4.27 -8.82 12.88
N GLY A 144 -4.94 -7.93 12.15
CA GLY A 144 -4.33 -6.86 11.36
C GLY A 144 -3.49 -7.38 10.18
N ILE A 145 -3.62 -8.66 9.83
CA ILE A 145 -2.80 -9.33 8.82
C ILE A 145 -3.68 -10.01 7.78
N VAL A 146 -3.35 -9.78 6.52
CA VAL A 146 -3.95 -10.48 5.38
C VAL A 146 -2.82 -11.12 4.56
N GLU A 147 -2.92 -12.42 4.33
CA GLU A 147 -2.02 -13.17 3.45
C GLU A 147 -2.79 -13.59 2.19
N LEU A 148 -2.34 -13.10 1.03
CA LEU A 148 -2.88 -13.48 -0.27
C LEU A 148 -1.89 -14.40 -0.96
N HIS A 149 -2.35 -15.61 -1.30
CA HIS A 149 -1.60 -16.52 -2.14
C HIS A 149 -1.97 -16.31 -3.59
N ILE A 150 -0.95 -16.16 -4.41
CA ILE A 150 -1.06 -16.03 -5.86
C ILE A 150 -0.39 -17.23 -6.51
N SER A 151 -1.22 -18.11 -7.06
CA SER A 151 -0.82 -19.23 -7.92
C SER A 151 -0.47 -18.74 -9.33
N GLY A 152 -0.13 -19.65 -10.24
CA GLY A 152 0.26 -19.31 -11.61
C GLY A 152 1.77 -19.27 -11.81
N LYS A 153 2.28 -18.29 -12.56
CA LYS A 153 3.73 -18.16 -12.84
C LYS A 153 4.47 -17.47 -11.70
N LEU A 154 3.81 -16.53 -11.01
CA LEU A 154 4.44 -15.83 -9.90
C LEU A 154 4.72 -16.75 -8.72
N ARG A 155 3.77 -17.61 -8.32
CA ARG A 155 3.84 -18.52 -7.15
C ARG A 155 4.37 -17.82 -5.89
N LYS A 156 3.66 -16.78 -5.43
CA LYS A 156 4.08 -15.96 -4.27
C LYS A 156 2.97 -15.73 -3.27
N THR A 157 3.39 -15.40 -2.06
CA THR A 157 2.52 -14.95 -0.97
C THR A 157 2.77 -13.48 -0.71
N PHE A 158 1.69 -12.69 -0.76
CA PHE A 158 1.68 -11.29 -0.35
C PHE A 158 1.18 -11.20 1.07
N VAL A 159 1.93 -10.53 1.94
CA VAL A 159 1.55 -10.32 3.34
C VAL A 159 1.37 -8.82 3.59
N PHE A 160 0.14 -8.45 3.90
CA PHE A 160 -0.23 -7.10 4.32
C PHE A 160 -0.39 -7.10 5.82
N ASN A 161 0.35 -6.24 6.52
CA ASN A 161 0.38 -6.21 7.97
C ASN A 161 0.26 -4.77 8.46
N ASN A 162 -0.82 -4.49 9.17
CA ASN A 162 -1.12 -3.17 9.74
C ASN A 162 -0.64 -3.05 11.21
N MET A 163 0.06 -4.06 11.74
CA MET A 163 0.53 -4.10 13.12
C MET A 163 1.99 -3.67 13.24
N LYS A 164 2.28 -2.65 14.06
CA LYS A 164 3.64 -2.13 14.28
C LYS A 164 4.63 -3.16 14.85
N LYS A 165 4.17 -4.10 15.70
CA LYS A 165 5.04 -4.95 16.54
C LYS A 165 5.15 -6.43 16.15
N ARG A 166 4.31 -6.94 15.24
CA ARG A 166 4.18 -8.41 15.03
C ARG A 166 5.01 -9.00 13.89
N PHE A 167 5.74 -8.20 13.13
CA PHE A 167 6.49 -8.71 11.98
C PHE A 167 7.59 -9.71 12.39
N GLY A 168 8.30 -9.45 13.50
CA GLY A 168 9.37 -10.34 13.99
C GLY A 168 8.89 -11.73 14.38
N ASP A 169 7.71 -11.84 15.00
CA ASP A 169 7.17 -13.11 15.50
C ASP A 169 6.56 -13.97 14.39
N LEU A 170 6.03 -13.35 13.32
CA LEU A 170 5.60 -14.05 12.10
C LEU A 170 6.78 -14.64 11.33
N LEU A 171 7.89 -13.90 11.26
CA LEU A 171 9.13 -14.33 10.61
C LEU A 171 9.81 -15.49 11.36
N ALA A 172 9.69 -15.54 12.70
CA ALA A 172 10.28 -16.62 13.51
C ALA A 172 9.55 -17.97 13.39
N ARG A 173 8.29 -17.97 12.95
CA ARG A 173 7.47 -19.19 12.81
C ARG A 173 7.58 -19.88 11.45
N GLN A 174 8.16 -19.24 10.43
CA GLN A 174 8.40 -19.85 9.12
C GLN A 174 9.84 -20.40 9.01
N SER A 175 9.98 -21.68 8.66
CA SER A 175 11.19 -22.49 8.80
C SER A 175 12.37 -22.08 7.90
N LYS A 176 13.55 -21.94 8.53
CA LYS A 176 14.96 -22.24 8.12
C LYS A 176 15.51 -21.90 6.71
N ASN A 177 14.76 -21.43 5.73
CA ASN A 177 15.28 -21.12 4.38
C ASN A 177 14.99 -19.68 3.92
N VAL A 178 14.92 -18.72 4.85
CA VAL A 178 14.67 -17.30 4.55
C VAL A 178 15.97 -16.51 4.74
N ILE A 179 16.50 -15.95 3.66
CA ILE A 179 17.58 -14.94 3.72
C ILE A 179 16.96 -13.63 4.19
N ILE A 180 17.36 -13.20 5.38
CA ILE A 180 16.85 -12.02 6.07
C ILE A 180 17.52 -10.75 5.51
N GLN A 181 16.74 -9.75 5.13
CA GLN A 181 17.20 -8.36 5.20
C GLN A 181 16.38 -7.62 6.26
N LYS A 182 17.05 -7.23 7.34
CA LYS A 182 16.51 -6.39 8.42
C LYS A 182 16.32 -4.97 7.88
N THR A 183 15.12 -4.62 7.45
CA THR A 183 14.68 -3.21 7.47
C THR A 183 13.17 -3.16 7.72
N PHE A 184 12.78 -2.38 8.72
CA PHE A 184 11.47 -2.36 9.34
C PHE A 184 10.32 -2.01 8.38
N THR A 185 9.27 -2.83 8.43
CA THR A 185 7.90 -2.58 7.96
C THR A 185 7.76 -2.22 6.47
N GLN A 186 7.71 -3.26 5.63
CA GLN A 186 7.20 -3.20 4.26
C GLN A 186 6.21 -4.36 4.06
N ALA A 187 5.32 -4.27 3.06
CA ALA A 187 4.65 -5.46 2.55
C ALA A 187 5.74 -6.43 2.10
N VAL A 188 5.96 -7.52 2.84
CA VAL A 188 7.02 -8.47 2.54
C VAL A 188 6.48 -9.45 1.51
N LEU A 189 7.15 -9.49 0.36
CA LEU A 189 6.91 -10.48 -0.67
C LEU A 189 7.71 -11.73 -0.32
N PHE A 190 7.06 -12.81 0.07
CA PHE A 190 7.73 -14.09 0.33
C PHE A 190 7.71 -14.96 -0.93
N THR A 191 8.86 -15.55 -1.26
CA THR A 191 8.99 -16.58 -2.30
C THR A 191 9.14 -17.94 -1.65
N ARG A 192 8.28 -18.90 -2.00
CA ARG A 192 8.45 -20.31 -1.67
C ARG A 192 8.64 -21.07 -2.97
N GLU A 193 9.79 -21.71 -3.16
CA GLU A 193 9.96 -22.64 -4.28
C GLU A 193 9.23 -23.97 -3.98
N PRO A 194 8.55 -24.55 -4.97
CA PRO A 194 7.99 -25.89 -4.84
C PRO A 194 9.06 -26.93 -5.17
N ASP A 195 9.41 -27.71 -4.14
CA ASP A 195 9.99 -29.05 -4.18
C ASP A 195 11.00 -29.35 -5.32
N GLN A 196 12.30 -29.18 -5.02
CA GLN A 196 13.37 -29.87 -5.75
C GLN A 196 14.00 -30.88 -4.80
N SER A 197 13.59 -32.14 -4.95
CA SER A 197 14.40 -33.29 -4.56
C SER A 197 15.73 -33.22 -5.32
N GLU A 198 16.82 -33.20 -4.56
CA GLU A 198 18.22 -33.37 -4.98
C GLU A 198 18.95 -32.18 -5.65
N GLY A 199 20.09 -31.81 -5.05
CA GLY A 199 21.14 -31.02 -5.70
C GLY A 199 21.15 -29.54 -5.36
N PHE A 200 21.97 -29.17 -4.37
CA PHE A 200 22.28 -27.78 -4.05
C PHE A 200 22.85 -27.04 -5.27
N SER A 201 22.05 -26.15 -5.85
CA SER A 201 22.50 -25.00 -6.62
C SER A 201 21.49 -23.87 -6.44
N SER A 202 21.77 -22.98 -5.49
CA SER A 202 20.95 -21.82 -5.21
C SER A 202 21.19 -20.75 -6.29
N VAL A 203 20.37 -20.77 -7.35
CA VAL A 203 20.29 -19.65 -8.31
C VAL A 203 19.26 -18.66 -7.78
N PHE A 204 19.73 -17.68 -7.01
CA PHE A 204 18.87 -16.58 -6.54
C PHE A 204 18.50 -15.67 -7.71
N THR A 205 17.24 -15.72 -8.15
CA THR A 205 16.69 -14.67 -9.01
C THR A 205 16.17 -13.54 -8.13
N TYR A 206 16.99 -12.50 -7.96
CA TYR A 206 16.60 -11.24 -7.32
C TYR A 206 15.59 -10.53 -8.24
N ILE A 207 14.31 -10.49 -7.86
CA ILE A 207 13.43 -9.42 -8.32
C ILE A 207 13.53 -8.30 -7.29
N SER A 208 14.58 -7.51 -7.48
CA SER A 208 14.73 -6.16 -6.96
C SER A 208 13.43 -5.37 -7.21
N MET A 209 12.73 -4.99 -6.13
CA MET A 209 12.19 -3.62 -6.04
C MET A 209 13.17 -2.69 -5.30
N PHE A 210 14.40 -3.17 -5.08
CA PHE A 210 15.67 -2.45 -4.92
C PHE A 210 16.78 -3.33 -5.48
#